data_AF-A0A9P7EIU2-F1
#
_entry.id   AF-A0A9P7EIU2-F1
#
_cell.length_a   1.000
_cell.length_b   1.000
_cell.length_c   1.000
_cell.angle_alpha   90.00
_cell.angle_beta   90.00
_cell.angle_gamma   90.00
#
_symmetry.space_group_name_H-M   'P 1'
#
loop_
_entity.id
_entity.type
_entity.pdbx_description
1 polymer ?
#
loop_
_entity_poly.entity_id
_entity_poly.type
_entity_poly.pdbx_seq_one_letter_code
_entity_poly.pdbx_strand_id
1 'polypeptide(L)'
;MYQKILADPLTFGSDIDTEARSILASLFNRDPSKRIGINGAEEIKKHPFFVNHIHFGRLLQKKIEPPLSRCIKSVAISPDVSNFDTVFTAKAPIDSYVAGSHLSSTVLSSLSFAGVSITTSL
;
A
#
# COMPACT_ATOMS: atom_id res chain seq x y z
N MET A 1 -1.38 -23.29 8.75
CA MET A 1 -1.01 -22.02 8.06
C MET A 1 0.36 -21.51 8.50
N TYR A 2 0.59 -21.24 9.80
CA TYR A 2 1.88 -20.73 10.30
C TYR A 2 3.10 -21.58 9.96
N GLN A 3 3.03 -22.90 10.09
CA GLN A 3 4.15 -23.80 9.75
C GLN A 3 4.61 -23.67 8.30
N LYS A 4 3.67 -23.39 7.38
CA LYS A 4 3.99 -23.16 5.96
C LYS A 4 4.80 -21.88 5.74
N ILE A 5 4.60 -20.87 6.59
CA ILE A 5 5.35 -19.61 6.57
C ILE A 5 6.69 -19.76 7.30
N LEU A 6 6.91 -20.81 8.09
CA LEU A 6 8.20 -21.01 8.76
C LEU A 6 9.10 -21.96 7.98
N ALA A 7 8.55 -23.06 7.47
CA ALA A 7 9.32 -24.19 7.00
C ALA A 7 9.16 -24.49 5.51
N ASP A 8 8.00 -24.20 4.90
CA ASP A 8 7.79 -24.62 3.51
C ASP A 8 8.75 -23.87 2.57
N PRO A 9 9.39 -24.59 1.63
CA PRO A 9 10.24 -23.98 0.61
C PRO A 9 9.41 -23.18 -0.38
N LEU A 10 10.00 -22.14 -0.95
CA LEU A 10 9.38 -21.37 -2.02
C LEU A 10 9.40 -22.17 -3.31
N THR A 11 8.23 -22.55 -3.79
CA THR A 11 8.05 -23.24 -5.08
C THR A 11 7.46 -22.28 -6.10
N PHE A 12 8.05 -22.22 -7.29
CA PHE A 12 7.60 -21.36 -8.39
C PHE A 12 7.13 -22.22 -9.57
N GLY A 13 6.03 -21.82 -10.21
CA GLY A 13 5.58 -22.41 -11.47
C GLY A 13 6.51 -22.10 -12.64
N SER A 14 6.32 -22.80 -13.76
CA SER A 14 7.06 -22.58 -15.01
C SER A 14 6.90 -21.17 -15.56
N ASP A 15 5.75 -20.54 -15.29
CA ASP A 15 5.31 -19.28 -15.91
C ASP A 15 5.99 -18.04 -15.33
N ILE A 16 6.70 -18.19 -14.22
CA ILE A 16 7.38 -17.09 -13.54
C ILE A 16 8.77 -16.93 -14.15
N ASP A 17 9.08 -15.72 -14.63
CA ASP A 17 10.40 -15.42 -15.17
C ASP A 17 11.52 -15.60 -14.11
N THR A 18 12.73 -15.92 -14.58
CA THR A 18 13.92 -16.13 -13.76
C THR A 18 14.27 -14.91 -12.90
N GLU A 19 14.16 -13.69 -13.44
CA GLU A 19 14.42 -12.46 -12.67
C GLU A 19 13.36 -12.27 -11.58
N ALA A 20 12.11 -12.61 -11.88
CA ALA A 20 10.99 -12.57 -10.93
C ALA A 20 11.17 -13.61 -9.80
N ARG A 21 11.60 -14.84 -10.12
CA ARG A 21 11.92 -15.86 -9.10
C ARG A 21 13.05 -15.39 -8.18
N SER A 22 14.09 -14.78 -8.75
CA SER A 22 15.25 -14.28 -8.00
C SER A 22 14.87 -13.20 -6.98
N ILE A 23 14.08 -12.19 -7.39
CA ILE A 23 13.67 -11.12 -6.47
C ILE A 23 12.73 -11.66 -5.38
N LEU A 24 11.80 -12.55 -5.72
CA LEU A 24 10.87 -13.15 -4.75
C LEU A 24 11.61 -14.00 -3.71
N ALA A 25 12.57 -14.82 -4.13
CA ALA A 25 13.41 -15.60 -3.22
C ALA A 25 14.21 -14.70 -2.27
N SER A 26 14.73 -13.58 -2.77
CA SER A 26 15.51 -12.62 -1.99
C SER A 26 14.64 -11.83 -0.99
N LEU A 27 13.42 -11.46 -1.37
CA LEU A 27 12.46 -10.76 -0.51
C LEU A 27 11.85 -11.66 0.56
N PHE A 28 11.57 -12.93 0.22
CA PHE A 28 10.99 -13.91 1.14
C PHE A 28 12.03 -14.74 1.88
N ASN A 29 13.27 -14.25 1.94
CA ASN A 29 14.29 -14.85 2.79
C ASN A 29 13.81 -14.85 4.25
N ARG A 30 13.77 -16.04 4.86
CA ARG A 30 13.32 -16.24 6.24
C ARG A 30 14.25 -15.56 7.23
N ASP A 31 15.55 -15.53 6.92
CA ASP A 31 16.55 -14.81 7.68
C ASP A 31 16.46 -13.32 7.34
N PRO A 32 16.01 -12.46 8.27
CA PRO A 32 15.88 -11.03 8.00
C PRO A 32 17.23 -10.38 7.72
N SER A 33 18.33 -10.92 8.28
CA SER A 33 19.69 -10.40 8.07
C SER A 33 20.19 -10.60 6.64
N LYS A 34 19.61 -11.57 5.92
CA LYS A 34 19.95 -11.91 4.52
C LYS A 34 18.86 -11.48 3.54
N ARG A 35 17.81 -10.80 4.01
CA ARG A 35 16.72 -10.34 3.17
C ARG A 35 17.15 -9.09 2.41
N ILE A 36 16.92 -9.07 1.11
CA ILE A 36 17.21 -7.88 0.29
C ILE A 36 16.43 -6.68 0.82
N GLY A 37 17.08 -5.52 0.88
CA GLY A 37 16.49 -4.30 1.40
C GLY A 37 16.81 -4.02 2.87
N ILE A 38 17.62 -4.85 3.54
CA ILE A 38 18.09 -4.57 4.90
C ILE A 38 18.93 -3.28 4.95
N ASN A 39 19.73 -3.01 3.91
CA ASN A 39 20.50 -1.76 3.80
C ASN A 39 19.73 -0.66 3.06
N GLY A 40 18.42 -0.83 2.89
CA GLY A 40 17.51 0.16 2.30
C GLY A 40 17.06 -0.16 0.88
N ALA A 41 16.19 0.71 0.36
CA ALA A 41 15.47 0.49 -0.89
C ALA A 41 16.37 0.44 -2.14
N GLU A 42 17.59 0.99 -2.09
CA GLU A 42 18.51 0.99 -3.23
C GLU A 42 18.96 -0.41 -3.64
N GLU A 43 19.05 -1.36 -2.70
CA GLU A 43 19.34 -2.76 -3.03
C GLU A 43 18.24 -3.36 -3.91
N ILE A 44 16.98 -3.07 -3.58
CA ILE A 44 15.82 -3.56 -4.31
C ILE A 44 15.80 -2.93 -5.70
N LYS A 45 16.01 -1.61 -5.80
CA LYS A 45 16.00 -0.89 -7.08
C LYS A 45 17.09 -1.38 -8.06
N LYS A 46 18.24 -1.83 -7.54
CA LYS A 46 19.37 -2.33 -8.34
C LYS A 46 19.20 -3.79 -8.81
N HIS A 47 18.23 -4.52 -8.29
CA HIS A 47 18.01 -5.91 -8.69
C HIS A 47 17.65 -6.00 -10.20
N PRO A 48 18.14 -7.03 -10.94
CA PRO A 48 17.87 -7.23 -12.38
C PRO A 48 16.40 -7.03 -12.78
N PHE A 49 15.49 -7.64 -12.01
CA PHE A 49 14.04 -7.50 -12.18
C PHE A 49 13.53 -6.06 -12.30
N PHE A 50 14.18 -5.08 -11.65
CA PHE A 50 13.78 -3.68 -11.74
C PHE A 50 14.66 -2.89 -12.68
N VAL A 51 15.99 -3.01 -12.59
CA VAL A 51 16.92 -2.17 -13.38
C VAL A 51 16.79 -2.41 -14.90
N ASN A 52 16.43 -3.62 -15.30
CA ASN A 52 16.27 -3.97 -16.71
C ASN A 52 14.97 -3.43 -17.33
N HIS A 53 13.97 -3.12 -16.49
CA HIS A 53 12.60 -2.83 -16.96
C HIS A 53 12.05 -1.46 -16.50
N ILE A 54 12.59 -0.87 -15.43
CA ILE A 54 12.05 0.34 -14.79
C ILE A 54 13.15 1.38 -14.54
N HIS A 55 12.96 2.57 -15.10
CA HIS A 55 13.78 3.73 -14.79
C HIS A 55 13.17 4.54 -13.62
N PHE A 56 13.62 4.29 -12.38
CA PHE A 56 13.05 4.90 -11.16
C PHE A 56 13.01 6.43 -11.18
N GLY A 57 13.98 7.11 -11.80
CA GLY A 57 13.94 8.58 -11.93
C GLY A 57 12.78 9.09 -12.79
N ARG A 58 12.39 8.34 -13.83
CA ARG A 58 11.24 8.68 -14.67
C ARG A 58 9.94 8.30 -13.97
N LEU A 59 9.94 7.19 -13.23
CA LEU A 59 8.81 6.76 -12.42
C LEU A 59 8.44 7.85 -11.39
N LEU A 60 9.43 8.37 -10.66
CA LEU A 60 9.22 9.42 -9.64
C LEU A 60 8.67 10.71 -10.25
N GLN A 61 9.12 11.05 -11.45
CA GLN A 61 8.62 12.21 -12.21
C GLN A 61 7.28 11.93 -12.91
N LYS A 62 6.64 10.77 -12.68
CA LYS A 62 5.40 10.34 -13.33
C LYS A 62 5.48 10.34 -14.87
N LYS A 63 6.67 10.06 -15.42
CA LYS A 63 6.98 10.03 -16.87
C LYS A 63 6.92 8.62 -17.49
N ILE A 64 6.44 7.64 -16.73
CA ILE A 64 6.17 6.28 -17.19
C ILE A 64 4.65 6.12 -17.19
N GLU A 65 4.10 5.71 -18.33
CA GLU A 65 2.66 5.46 -18.44
C GLU A 65 2.28 4.23 -17.60
N PRO A 66 1.28 4.32 -16.71
CA PRO A 66 0.82 3.15 -15.97
C PRO A 66 0.24 2.09 -16.91
N PRO A 67 0.59 0.81 -16.74
CA PRO A 67 0.10 -0.26 -17.62
C PRO A 67 -1.43 -0.43 -17.56
N LEU A 68 -2.06 -0.05 -16.45
CA LEU A 68 -3.51 -0.13 -16.24
C LEU A 68 -4.11 1.27 -16.01
N SER A 69 -4.04 2.13 -17.04
CA SER A 69 -4.50 3.52 -16.93
C SER A 69 -6.02 3.72 -17.07
N ARG A 70 -6.81 2.66 -17.30
CA ARG A 70 -8.22 2.77 -17.72
C ARG A 70 -9.20 2.10 -16.76
N CYS A 71 -9.48 2.74 -15.63
CA CYS A 71 -10.59 2.33 -14.75
C CYS A 71 -11.51 3.49 -14.34
N ILE A 72 -11.29 4.71 -14.84
CA ILE A 72 -12.12 5.88 -14.51
C ILE A 72 -12.91 6.26 -15.75
N LYS A 73 -14.24 6.18 -15.67
CA LYS A 73 -15.14 6.38 -16.82
C LYS A 73 -15.45 7.86 -17.07
N SER A 74 -15.35 8.71 -16.05
CA SER A 74 -15.45 10.16 -16.22
C SER A 74 -14.97 10.90 -14.98
N VAL A 75 -14.04 11.84 -15.14
CA VAL A 75 -13.63 12.80 -14.09
C VAL A 75 -14.41 14.12 -14.20
N ALA A 76 -15.17 14.30 -15.27
CA ALA A 76 -15.61 15.64 -15.70
C ALA A 76 -16.97 16.10 -15.14
N ILE A 77 -17.82 15.23 -14.58
CA ILE A 77 -19.23 15.59 -14.26
C ILE A 77 -19.76 15.03 -12.92
N SER A 78 -19.24 13.89 -12.44
CA SER A 78 -19.64 13.27 -11.16
C SER A 78 -18.43 12.55 -10.55
N PRO A 79 -18.27 12.50 -9.21
CA PRO A 79 -17.24 11.66 -8.60
C PRO A 79 -17.48 10.21 -8.99
N ASP A 80 -16.56 9.64 -9.76
CA ASP A 80 -16.59 8.24 -10.15
C ASP A 80 -16.13 7.38 -8.96
N VAL A 81 -17.09 6.69 -8.34
CA VAL A 81 -16.84 5.79 -7.20
C VAL A 81 -16.86 4.32 -7.60
N SER A 82 -16.79 4.00 -8.90
CA SER A 82 -16.93 2.62 -9.40
C SER A 82 -15.81 1.67 -8.99
N ASN A 83 -14.65 2.19 -8.57
CA ASN A 83 -13.54 1.41 -8.03
C ASN A 83 -13.66 1.15 -6.51
N PHE A 84 -14.73 1.65 -5.87
CA PHE A 84 -15.01 1.45 -4.45
C PHE A 84 -16.18 0.49 -4.27
N ASP A 85 -16.17 -0.27 -3.18
CA ASP A 85 -17.24 -1.20 -2.87
C ASP A 85 -18.57 -0.47 -2.59
N THR A 86 -19.61 -0.94 -3.27
CA THR A 86 -20.99 -0.46 -3.17
C THR A 86 -21.56 -0.49 -1.75
N VAL A 87 -21.08 -1.39 -0.88
CA VAL A 87 -21.49 -1.44 0.53
C VAL A 87 -21.19 -0.12 1.25
N PHE A 88 -20.18 0.63 0.80
CA PHE A 88 -19.84 1.94 1.37
C PHE A 88 -20.43 3.09 0.54
N THR A 89 -20.38 3.02 -0.78
CA THR A 89 -20.84 4.13 -1.64
C THR A 89 -22.37 4.27 -1.68
N ALA A 90 -23.12 3.22 -1.33
CA ALA A 90 -24.57 3.27 -1.17
C ALA A 90 -25.03 3.84 0.18
N LYS A 91 -24.13 4.02 1.15
CA LYS A 91 -24.47 4.62 2.45
C LYS A 91 -24.58 6.14 2.32
N ALA A 92 -25.42 6.74 3.15
CA ALA A 92 -25.47 8.18 3.26
C ALA A 92 -24.11 8.70 3.81
N PRO A 93 -23.49 9.71 3.18
CA PRO A 93 -22.24 10.30 3.64
C PRO A 93 -22.50 11.25 4.82
N ILE A 94 -22.89 10.67 5.96
CA ILE A 94 -23.23 11.39 7.17
C ILE A 94 -22.31 10.97 8.31
N ASP A 95 -21.91 11.93 9.13
CA ASP A 95 -21.20 11.65 10.38
C ASP A 95 -22.17 11.01 11.36
N SER A 96 -21.93 9.73 11.68
CA SER A 96 -22.70 9.06 12.73
C SER A 96 -22.34 9.64 14.08
N TYR A 97 -23.32 10.17 14.82
CA TYR A 97 -23.16 10.61 16.20
C TYR A 97 -23.87 9.65 17.16
N VAL A 98 -23.24 9.39 18.32
CA VAL A 98 -23.86 8.64 19.42
C VAL A 98 -24.50 9.65 20.36
N ALA A 99 -25.84 9.66 20.44
CA ALA A 99 -26.56 10.48 21.39
C ALA A 99 -26.30 9.99 22.82
N GLY A 100 -25.66 10.82 23.63
CA GLY A 100 -25.25 10.49 24.99
C GLY A 100 -23.84 9.90 25.02
N SER A 101 -22.88 10.68 25.52
CA SER A 101 -21.52 10.21 25.76
C SER A 101 -21.53 9.12 26.83
N HIS A 102 -21.10 7.90 26.48
CA HIS A 102 -20.74 6.87 27.47
C HIS A 102 -19.42 7.17 28.20
N LEU A 103 -18.70 8.22 27.75
CA LEU A 103 -17.49 8.70 28.41
C LEU A 103 -17.90 9.63 29.56
N SER A 104 -17.39 9.33 30.76
CA SER A 104 -17.49 10.21 31.93
C SER A 104 -16.92 11.60 31.59
N SER A 105 -17.51 12.64 32.16
CA SER A 105 -17.06 14.03 32.02
C SER A 105 -15.57 14.19 32.35
N THR A 106 -15.05 13.43 33.32
CA THR A 106 -13.62 13.41 33.66
C THR A 106 -12.74 12.90 32.51
N VAL A 107 -13.21 11.88 31.78
CA VAL A 107 -12.49 11.33 30.61
C VAL A 107 -12.48 12.35 29.49
N LEU A 108 -13.61 13.00 29.21
CA LEU A 108 -13.71 14.07 28.21
C LEU A 108 -12.80 15.26 28.54
N SER A 109 -12.69 15.65 29.82
CA SER A 109 -11.77 16.71 30.25
C SER A 109 -10.29 16.31 30.20
N SER A 110 -9.98 15.01 30.26
CA SER A 110 -8.61 14.50 30.17
C SER A 110 -8.11 14.22 28.74
N LEU A 111 -9.03 14.18 27.76
CA LEU A 111 -8.69 13.98 26.35
C LEU A 111 -8.08 15.27 25.77
N SER A 112 -6.75 15.35 25.74
CA SER A 112 -6.02 16.40 25.03
C SER A 112 -5.87 16.02 23.56
N PHE A 113 -6.47 16.80 22.67
CA PHE A 113 -6.29 16.71 21.22
C PHE A 113 -5.40 17.84 20.66
N ALA A 114 -4.64 18.51 21.54
CA ALA A 114 -3.68 19.51 21.12
C ALA A 114 -2.64 18.89 20.16
N GLY A 115 -2.47 19.47 18.97
CA GLY A 115 -1.53 18.98 17.95
C GLY A 115 -2.10 17.98 16.93
N VAL A 116 -3.40 17.68 16.96
CA VAL A 116 -4.03 16.80 15.95
C VAL A 116 -4.28 17.51 14.61
N SER A 117 -4.49 18.83 14.63
CA SER A 117 -4.68 19.62 13.41
C SER A 117 -3.36 19.80 12.66
N ILE A 118 -3.27 19.25 11.45
CA ILE A 118 -2.12 19.38 10.56
C ILE A 118 -2.60 19.98 9.24
N THR A 119 -1.99 21.08 8.81
CA THR A 119 -2.20 21.67 7.49
C THR A 119 -0.91 21.60 6.68
N THR A 120 -1.00 21.19 5.43
CA THR A 120 0.15 21.20 4.51
C THR A 120 0.30 22.61 3.91
N SER A 121 1.49 23.21 4.02
CA SER A 121 1.83 24.39 3.21
C SER A 121 2.10 23.93 1.77
N LEU A 122 1.36 24.48 0.82
CA LEU A 122 1.55 24.25 -0.62
C LEU A 122 2.52 25.26 -1.21
#